data_AF-A0A4S3MKL9-F1
#
_entry.id   AF-A0A4S3MKL9-F1
#
_cell.length_a   1.000
_cell.length_b   1.000
_cell.length_c   1.000
_cell.angle_alpha   90.00
_cell.angle_beta   90.00
_cell.angle_gamma   90.00
#
_symmetry.space_group_name_H-M   'P 1'
#
loop_
_entity.id
_entity.type
_entity.pdbx_description
1 polymer ?
#
loop_
_entity_poly.entity_id
_entity_poly.type
_entity_poly.pdbx_seq_one_letter_code
_entity_poly.pdbx_strand_id
1 'polypeptide(L)'
;MGWKPIHEAHAIDRVRILVQFNSPLTDKILTKAAAPATSKFQELGFEQLLRAESTIQGFMISVQPGPIVPEIAQNGWVLKRSSAGVLTEEAGFRDGVFGYMSTEYGRWENLATRFWDVFESSLSIALDSVDISSIKLEYWDRFVFDGQPASANLRDLLVTVDPVIPESAVTGAALWHSHSGWFENHNENVVLVNRNIDVIDEPSAEGPRRHCNIFTLVELRAAKAIDNVQNCKTTLEHLHRRSLALFGSSLAEAQRNNIGLNLADYLQ
;
A
#
# COMPACT_ATOMS: atom_id res chain seq x y z
N MET A 1 -21.15 -22.24 0.67
CA MET A 1 -21.12 -20.92 0.01
C MET A 1 -20.68 -19.92 1.04
N GLY A 2 -19.73 -19.05 0.72
CA GLY A 2 -19.14 -18.15 1.69
C GLY A 2 -18.12 -17.23 1.06
N TRP A 3 -17.63 -16.29 1.85
CA TRP A 3 -16.54 -15.40 1.45
C TRP A 3 -15.25 -16.18 1.30
N LYS A 4 -14.58 -15.98 0.17
CA LYS A 4 -13.24 -16.50 -0.11
C LYS A 4 -12.27 -15.34 -0.31
N PRO A 5 -11.04 -15.42 0.21
CA PRO A 5 -10.00 -14.50 -0.20
C PRO A 5 -9.74 -14.58 -1.71
N ILE A 6 -9.24 -13.51 -2.31
CA ILE A 6 -8.92 -13.47 -3.75
C ILE A 6 -7.78 -14.43 -4.12
N HIS A 7 -6.88 -14.74 -3.18
CA HIS A 7 -5.85 -15.77 -3.32
C HIS A 7 -6.05 -16.88 -2.30
N GLU A 8 -5.55 -18.09 -2.59
CA GLU A 8 -5.71 -19.25 -1.71
C GLU A 8 -5.13 -19.04 -0.30
N ALA A 9 -3.99 -18.36 -0.19
CA ALA A 9 -3.27 -18.20 1.06
C ALA A 9 -3.56 -16.88 1.81
N HIS A 10 -4.08 -15.84 1.15
CA HIS A 10 -4.32 -14.52 1.75
C HIS A 10 -5.31 -13.69 0.94
N ALA A 11 -5.85 -12.64 1.56
CA ALA A 11 -6.75 -11.70 0.89
C ALA A 11 -6.04 -10.54 0.18
N ILE A 12 -4.75 -10.31 0.44
CA ILE A 12 -4.00 -9.16 -0.10
C ILE A 12 -3.88 -9.26 -1.62
N ASP A 13 -4.55 -8.36 -2.34
CA ASP A 13 -4.49 -8.17 -3.79
C ASP A 13 -3.33 -7.22 -4.17
N ARG A 14 -3.07 -6.22 -3.32
CA ARG A 14 -1.98 -5.26 -3.51
C ARG A 14 -1.40 -4.81 -2.19
N VAL A 15 -0.08 -4.58 -2.19
CA VAL A 15 0.63 -3.91 -1.11
C VAL A 15 1.45 -2.75 -1.67
N ARG A 16 1.55 -1.66 -0.91
CA ARG A 16 2.41 -0.53 -1.26
C ARG A 16 3.16 -0.01 -0.03
N ILE A 17 4.45 0.25 -0.20
CA ILE A 17 5.32 0.88 0.79
C ILE A 17 5.77 2.21 0.20
N LEU A 18 5.64 3.30 0.95
CA LEU A 18 6.20 4.60 0.58
C LEU A 18 7.09 5.12 1.71
N VAL A 19 8.28 5.60 1.33
CA VAL A 19 9.23 6.27 2.21
C VAL A 19 9.38 7.69 1.72
N GLN A 20 8.87 8.64 2.49
CA GLN A 20 8.84 10.06 2.13
C GLN A 20 9.91 10.83 2.88
N PHE A 21 10.65 11.66 2.16
CA PHE A 21 11.71 12.49 2.72
C PHE A 21 11.18 13.83 3.24
N ASN A 22 11.84 14.40 4.25
CA ASN A 22 11.46 15.70 4.83
C ASN A 22 11.67 16.89 3.88
N SER A 23 12.45 16.68 2.83
CA SER A 23 12.68 17.62 1.73
C SER A 23 12.98 16.84 0.44
N PRO A 24 12.72 17.43 -0.74
CA PRO A 24 13.08 16.77 -1.99
C PRO A 24 14.60 16.57 -2.12
N LEU A 25 15.00 15.38 -2.56
CA LEU A 25 16.36 15.06 -2.96
C LEU A 25 16.74 15.89 -4.19
N THR A 26 17.92 16.51 -4.17
CA THR A 26 18.48 17.13 -5.37
C THR A 26 18.70 16.09 -6.48
N ASP A 27 18.64 16.49 -7.74
CA ASP A 27 18.85 15.58 -8.88
C ASP A 27 20.15 14.78 -8.77
N LYS A 28 21.22 15.41 -8.27
CA LYS A 28 22.51 14.76 -8.05
C LYS A 28 22.41 13.65 -7.00
N ILE A 29 21.74 13.91 -5.88
CA ILE A 29 21.53 12.92 -4.82
C ILE A 29 20.59 11.82 -5.30
N LEU A 30 19.47 12.17 -5.93
CA LEU A 30 18.50 11.20 -6.46
C LEU A 30 19.15 10.27 -7.47
N THR A 31 19.97 10.80 -8.39
CA THR A 31 20.75 10.00 -9.35
C THR A 31 21.69 9.05 -8.64
N LYS A 32 22.45 9.54 -7.65
CA LYS A 32 23.39 8.74 -6.88
C LYS A 32 22.67 7.65 -6.08
N ALA A 33 21.54 7.98 -5.46
CA ALA A 33 20.74 7.08 -4.64
C ALA A 33 20.02 6.01 -5.48
N ALA A 34 19.54 6.34 -6.68
CA ALA A 34 18.88 5.36 -7.55
C ALA A 34 19.86 4.40 -8.25
N ALA A 35 21.12 4.83 -8.45
CA ALA A 35 22.13 4.07 -9.20
C ALA A 35 22.30 2.59 -8.78
N PRO A 36 22.32 2.21 -7.49
CA PRO A 36 22.43 0.81 -7.08
C PRO A 36 21.32 -0.07 -7.64
N ALA A 37 20.08 0.41 -7.63
CA ALA A 37 18.94 -0.34 -8.13
C ALA A 37 18.84 -0.26 -9.66
N THR A 38 19.02 0.92 -10.26
CA THR A 38 18.85 1.11 -11.70
C THR A 38 19.96 0.44 -12.52
N SER A 39 21.18 0.31 -11.97
CA SER A 39 22.27 -0.40 -12.66
C SER A 39 22.11 -1.93 -12.63
N LYS A 40 21.31 -2.45 -11.69
CA LYS A 40 21.09 -3.89 -11.47
C LYS A 40 19.62 -4.30 -11.67
N PHE A 41 18.80 -3.48 -12.31
CA PHE A 41 17.36 -3.71 -12.36
C PHE A 41 16.99 -5.08 -12.96
N GLN A 42 17.74 -5.55 -13.95
CA GLN A 42 17.57 -6.87 -14.56
C GLN A 42 17.98 -8.02 -13.61
N GLU A 43 19.06 -7.87 -12.84
CA GLU A 43 19.46 -8.85 -11.81
C GLU A 43 18.42 -8.93 -10.69
N LEU A 44 17.80 -7.79 -10.38
CA LEU A 44 16.64 -7.71 -9.50
C LEU A 44 15.37 -8.24 -10.18
N GLY A 45 15.38 -8.69 -11.43
CA GLY A 45 14.21 -9.27 -12.11
C GLY A 45 13.20 -8.26 -12.65
N PHE A 46 13.51 -6.97 -12.65
CA PHE A 46 12.71 -5.97 -13.36
C PHE A 46 13.00 -6.01 -14.86
N GLU A 47 11.98 -5.74 -15.66
CA GLU A 47 12.03 -5.85 -17.12
C GLU A 47 12.18 -4.48 -17.79
N GLN A 48 11.70 -3.43 -17.13
CA GLN A 48 11.67 -2.07 -17.67
C GLN A 48 12.28 -1.08 -16.68
N LEU A 49 13.03 -0.14 -17.23
CA LEU A 49 13.56 1.04 -16.56
C LEU A 49 13.05 2.28 -17.28
N LEU A 50 12.18 3.04 -16.63
CA LEU A 50 11.53 4.24 -17.18
C LEU A 50 11.90 5.48 -16.38
N ARG A 51 11.71 6.67 -16.97
CA ARG A 51 11.79 7.94 -16.23
C ARG A 51 10.53 8.12 -15.40
N ALA A 52 10.70 8.60 -14.17
CA ALA A 52 9.58 8.96 -13.30
C ALA A 52 9.16 10.41 -13.55
N GLU A 53 7.86 10.67 -13.44
CA GLU A 53 7.34 12.03 -13.27
C GLU A 53 7.73 12.55 -11.88
N SER A 54 8.17 13.81 -11.81
CA SER A 54 8.50 14.51 -10.58
C SER A 54 7.28 14.61 -9.68
N THR A 55 7.49 14.57 -8.36
CA THR A 55 6.43 14.82 -7.38
C THR A 55 6.18 16.31 -7.14
N ILE A 56 7.10 17.16 -7.58
CA ILE A 56 7.00 18.62 -7.44
C ILE A 56 6.12 19.14 -8.56
N GLN A 57 4.91 19.57 -8.21
CA GLN A 57 4.04 20.29 -9.13
C GLN A 57 4.53 21.75 -9.25
N GLY A 58 5.10 22.09 -10.40
CA GLY A 58 5.46 23.47 -10.72
C GLY A 58 4.20 24.29 -11.03
N PHE A 59 4.11 25.50 -10.48
CA PHE A 59 3.11 26.48 -10.90
C PHE A 59 3.72 27.38 -11.97
N MET A 60 3.24 27.28 -13.20
CA MET A 60 3.61 28.19 -14.29
C MET A 60 2.61 29.34 -14.38
N ILE A 61 3.08 30.57 -14.17
CA ILE A 61 2.30 31.78 -14.45
C ILE A 61 2.74 32.28 -15.83
N SER A 62 1.94 32.03 -16.86
CA SER A 62 2.16 32.68 -18.17
C SER A 62 1.57 34.08 -18.16
N VAL A 63 2.34 35.04 -18.65
CA VAL A 63 1.89 36.42 -18.88
C VAL A 63 1.29 36.58 -20.30
N GLN A 64 1.44 35.56 -21.16
CA GLN A 64 0.89 35.59 -22.52
C GLN A 64 -0.46 34.85 -22.62
N PRO A 65 -1.45 35.42 -23.33
CA PRO A 65 -2.72 34.74 -23.58
C PRO A 65 -2.51 33.54 -24.51
N GLY A 66 -2.74 32.35 -23.98
CA GLY A 66 -2.66 31.09 -24.72
C GLY A 66 -2.80 29.88 -23.78
N PRO A 67 -3.13 28.69 -24.31
CA PRO A 67 -3.14 27.47 -23.53
C PRO A 67 -1.72 27.15 -23.05
N ILE A 68 -1.53 27.11 -21.74
CA ILE A 68 -0.29 26.63 -21.12
C ILE A 68 -0.40 25.11 -21.08
N VAL A 69 0.47 24.41 -21.80
CA VAL A 69 0.68 22.98 -21.57
C VAL A 69 1.73 22.87 -20.47
N PRO A 70 1.40 22.42 -19.26
CA PRO A 70 2.39 22.26 -18.21
C PRO A 70 3.41 21.21 -18.64
N GLU A 71 4.69 21.57 -18.61
CA GLU A 71 5.76 20.61 -18.82
C GLU A 71 5.85 19.72 -17.57
N ILE A 72 5.57 18.42 -17.75
CA ILE A 72 5.70 17.45 -16.66
C ILE A 72 7.19 17.16 -16.50
N ALA A 73 7.80 17.77 -15.48
CA ALA A 73 9.18 17.52 -15.14
C ALA A 73 9.38 16.03 -14.85
N GLN A 74 10.32 15.38 -15.55
CA GLN A 74 10.65 13.98 -15.32
C GLN A 74 11.86 13.87 -14.39
N ASN A 75 11.62 13.74 -13.09
CA ASN A 75 12.67 13.60 -12.09
C ASN A 75 12.60 12.24 -11.38
N GLY A 76 13.51 11.33 -11.76
CA GLY A 76 13.66 10.03 -11.13
C GLY A 76 13.52 8.85 -12.08
N TRP A 77 13.33 7.66 -11.49
CA TRP A 77 13.24 6.39 -12.22
C TRP A 77 12.11 5.52 -11.69
N VAL A 78 11.54 4.70 -12.56
CA VAL A 78 10.59 3.66 -12.22
C VAL A 78 11.06 2.34 -12.83
N LEU A 79 11.18 1.32 -11.99
CA LEU A 79 11.41 -0.06 -12.39
C LEU A 79 10.07 -0.79 -12.44
N LYS A 80 9.81 -1.56 -13.50
CA LYS A 80 8.58 -2.34 -13.63
C LYS A 80 8.87 -3.79 -13.96
N ARG A 81 8.12 -4.70 -13.32
CA ARG A 81 8.06 -6.13 -13.63
C ARG A 81 6.62 -6.47 -13.98
N SER A 82 6.42 -7.19 -15.08
CA SER A 82 5.10 -7.68 -15.47
C SER A 82 5.11 -9.21 -15.53
N SER A 83 3.95 -9.82 -15.29
CA SER A 83 3.72 -11.24 -15.49
C SER A 83 2.51 -11.41 -16.37
N ALA A 84 2.65 -12.13 -17.49
CA ALA A 84 1.59 -12.29 -18.49
C ALA A 84 0.96 -10.96 -18.98
N GLY A 85 1.75 -9.89 -19.07
CA GLY A 85 1.30 -8.57 -19.51
C GLY A 85 0.60 -7.74 -18.43
N VAL A 86 0.47 -8.24 -17.20
CA VAL A 86 -0.06 -7.52 -16.04
C VAL A 86 1.11 -7.01 -15.19
N LEU A 87 1.07 -5.74 -14.79
CA LEU A 87 2.06 -5.16 -13.88
C LEU A 87 1.97 -5.86 -12.52
N THR A 88 3.06 -6.49 -12.08
CA THR A 88 3.11 -7.20 -10.80
C THR A 88 3.97 -6.52 -9.76
N GLU A 89 4.95 -5.72 -10.19
CA GLU A 89 5.84 -5.00 -9.29
C GLU A 89 6.26 -3.66 -9.89
N GLU A 90 6.30 -2.63 -9.04
CA GLU A 90 6.82 -1.31 -9.38
C GLU A 90 7.71 -0.78 -8.25
N ALA A 91 8.92 -0.32 -8.60
CA ALA A 91 9.80 0.39 -7.68
C ALA A 91 10.12 1.78 -8.24
N GLY A 92 9.74 2.82 -7.51
CA GLY A 92 9.91 4.22 -7.90
C GLY A 92 10.95 4.93 -7.03
N PHE A 93 11.84 5.67 -7.68
CA PHE A 93 12.80 6.58 -7.08
C PHE A 93 12.46 7.99 -7.58
N ARG A 94 11.79 8.80 -6.75
CA ARG A 94 11.40 10.17 -7.09
C ARG A 94 12.02 11.15 -6.11
N ASP A 95 12.06 12.43 -6.49
CA ASP A 95 12.62 13.53 -5.70
C ASP A 95 12.15 13.56 -4.23
N GLY A 96 10.87 13.36 -3.94
CA GLY A 96 10.36 13.38 -2.55
C GLY A 96 10.08 12.01 -1.91
N VAL A 97 10.13 10.93 -2.68
CA VAL A 97 9.58 9.63 -2.24
C VAL A 97 10.22 8.45 -2.94
N PHE A 98 10.57 7.44 -2.15
CA PHE A 98 10.85 6.09 -2.65
C PHE A 98 9.62 5.22 -2.43
N GLY A 99 9.16 4.54 -3.48
CA GLY A 99 7.91 3.78 -3.44
C GLY A 99 8.07 2.39 -4.01
N TYR A 100 7.45 1.42 -3.35
CA TYR A 100 7.39 0.04 -3.80
C TYR A 100 5.94 -0.42 -3.84
N MET A 101 5.56 -1.15 -4.87
CA MET A 101 4.23 -1.74 -5.02
C MET A 101 4.37 -3.16 -5.56
N SER A 102 3.58 -4.08 -5.00
CA SER A 102 3.47 -5.46 -5.50
C SER A 102 2.00 -5.90 -5.50
N THR A 103 1.60 -6.63 -6.54
CA THR A 103 0.33 -7.38 -6.59
C THR A 103 0.55 -8.89 -6.45
N GLU A 104 1.81 -9.35 -6.39
CA GLU A 104 2.18 -10.73 -6.08
C GLU A 104 2.60 -10.80 -4.61
N TYR A 105 1.66 -10.57 -3.70
CA TYR A 105 1.92 -10.76 -2.28
C TYR A 105 2.03 -12.27 -1.97
N GLY A 106 2.83 -12.62 -0.97
CA GLY A 106 2.91 -13.99 -0.46
C GLY A 106 2.95 -13.96 1.05
N ARG A 107 4.15 -13.73 1.60
CA ARG A 107 4.37 -13.50 3.04
C ARG A 107 5.15 -12.22 3.26
N TRP A 108 5.04 -11.69 4.48
CA TRP A 108 5.70 -10.45 4.85
C TRP A 108 7.21 -10.53 4.72
N GLU A 109 7.82 -11.62 5.16
CA GLU A 109 9.27 -11.79 5.13
C GLU A 109 9.82 -11.71 3.69
N ASN A 110 9.09 -12.28 2.73
CA ASN A 110 9.45 -12.24 1.31
C ASN A 110 9.30 -10.82 0.75
N LEU A 111 8.19 -10.15 1.05
CA LEU A 111 7.97 -8.77 0.62
C LEU A 111 9.01 -7.81 1.20
N ALA A 112 9.28 -7.93 2.51
CA ALA A 112 10.24 -7.10 3.22
C ALA A 112 11.65 -7.33 2.67
N THR A 113 12.08 -8.59 2.53
CA THR A 113 13.38 -8.93 1.91
C THR A 113 13.48 -8.31 0.53
N ARG A 114 12.45 -8.52 -0.30
CA ARG A 114 12.39 -7.97 -1.65
C ARG A 114 12.47 -6.44 -1.68
N PHE A 115 11.76 -5.76 -0.79
CA PHE A 115 11.83 -4.31 -0.66
C PHE A 115 13.26 -3.85 -0.31
N TRP A 116 13.92 -4.53 0.64
CA TRP A 116 15.28 -4.16 1.06
C TRP A 116 16.33 -4.47 0.00
N ASP A 117 16.20 -5.55 -0.76
CA ASP A 117 17.08 -5.83 -1.92
C ASP A 117 17.09 -4.68 -2.92
N VAL A 118 15.95 -4.01 -3.10
CA VAL A 118 15.80 -2.87 -4.02
C VAL A 118 16.22 -1.55 -3.38
N PHE A 119 15.86 -1.29 -2.12
CA PHE A 119 15.93 0.04 -1.53
C PHE A 119 17.02 0.24 -0.47
N GLU A 120 17.63 -0.81 0.10
CA GLU A 120 18.55 -0.64 1.24
C GLU A 120 19.75 0.26 0.91
N SER A 121 20.46 -0.04 -0.18
CA SER A 121 21.60 0.79 -0.62
C SER A 121 21.16 2.20 -1.02
N SER A 122 20.01 2.29 -1.69
CA SER A 122 19.45 3.54 -2.19
C SER A 122 19.04 4.48 -1.05
N LEU A 123 18.38 3.95 -0.02
CA LEU A 123 17.97 4.67 1.18
C LEU A 123 19.19 5.11 1.99
N SER A 124 20.19 4.25 2.15
CA SER A 124 21.44 4.60 2.84
C SER A 124 22.08 5.86 2.24
N ILE A 125 22.20 5.91 0.91
CA ILE A 125 22.76 7.07 0.19
C ILE A 125 21.88 8.32 0.32
N ALA A 126 20.55 8.18 0.30
CA ALA A 126 19.64 9.32 0.42
C ALA A 126 19.68 9.92 1.85
N LEU A 127 19.72 9.05 2.86
CA LEU A 127 19.76 9.41 4.28
C LEU A 127 21.07 10.10 4.70
N ASP A 128 22.16 9.97 3.94
CA ASP A 128 23.36 10.80 4.11
C ASP A 128 23.09 12.30 3.90
N SER A 129 21.96 12.67 3.29
CA SER A 129 21.63 14.04 2.92
C SER A 129 20.28 14.54 3.46
N VAL A 130 19.28 13.67 3.51
CA VAL A 130 17.89 14.04 3.84
C VAL A 130 17.22 12.95 4.67
N ASP A 131 16.65 13.34 5.81
CA ASP A 131 15.92 12.41 6.68
C ASP A 131 14.54 12.04 6.12
N ILE A 132 14.02 10.90 6.60
CA ILE A 132 12.65 10.46 6.29
C ILE A 132 11.66 11.19 7.22
N SER A 133 10.62 11.79 6.64
CA SER A 133 9.52 12.43 7.36
C SER A 133 8.35 11.49 7.65
N SER A 134 8.11 10.52 6.76
CA SER A 134 7.05 9.54 6.97
C SER A 134 7.31 8.23 6.23
N ILE A 135 6.77 7.15 6.81
CA ILE A 135 6.75 5.83 6.20
C ILE A 135 5.30 5.38 6.18
N LYS A 136 4.84 4.92 5.01
CA LYS A 136 3.47 4.52 4.76
C LYS A 136 3.43 3.08 4.26
N LEU A 137 2.54 2.29 4.83
CA LEU A 137 2.21 0.95 4.37
C LEU A 137 0.72 0.88 4.04
N GLU A 138 0.41 0.37 2.85
CA GLU A 138 -0.95 0.21 2.35
C GLU A 138 -1.18 -1.25 1.95
N TYR A 139 -2.25 -1.85 2.46
CA TYR A 139 -2.78 -3.14 2.02
C TYR A 139 -4.15 -2.94 1.38
N TRP A 140 -4.37 -3.63 0.26
CA TRP A 140 -5.68 -3.82 -0.34
C TRP A 140 -6.01 -5.29 -0.27
N ASP A 141 -6.91 -5.63 0.65
CA ASP A 141 -7.42 -6.97 0.82
C ASP A 141 -8.74 -7.12 0.06
N ARG A 142 -8.96 -8.28 -0.56
CA ARG A 142 -10.16 -8.55 -1.35
C ARG A 142 -10.71 -9.92 -1.03
N PHE A 143 -12.01 -9.93 -0.76
CA PHE A 143 -12.82 -11.13 -0.62
C PHE A 143 -13.89 -11.19 -1.71
N VAL A 144 -14.19 -12.40 -2.16
CA VAL A 144 -15.22 -12.69 -3.16
C VAL A 144 -16.23 -13.65 -2.54
N PHE A 145 -17.50 -13.30 -2.63
CA PHE A 145 -18.56 -14.21 -2.20
C PHE A 145 -18.77 -15.31 -3.25
N ASP A 146 -18.82 -16.56 -2.80
CA ASP A 146 -19.12 -17.73 -3.61
C ASP A 146 -20.62 -18.04 -3.55
N GLY A 147 -21.41 -17.29 -4.33
CA GLY A 147 -22.87 -17.41 -4.39
C GLY A 147 -23.55 -16.18 -5.01
N GLN A 148 -24.87 -16.10 -4.89
CA GLN A 148 -25.64 -14.95 -5.39
C GLN A 148 -25.36 -13.70 -4.54
N PRO A 149 -25.11 -12.51 -5.15
CA PRO A 149 -24.78 -11.30 -4.40
C PRO A 149 -25.78 -10.93 -3.28
N ALA A 150 -27.07 -11.12 -3.53
CA ALA A 150 -28.13 -10.81 -2.55
C ALA A 150 -28.11 -11.72 -1.31
N SER A 151 -27.36 -12.83 -1.32
CA SER A 151 -27.19 -13.73 -0.18
C SER A 151 -25.87 -13.54 0.57
N ALA A 152 -25.06 -12.54 0.19
CA ALA A 152 -23.76 -12.29 0.76
C ALA A 152 -23.87 -11.59 2.13
N ASN A 153 -24.05 -12.38 3.19
CA ASN A 153 -24.08 -11.85 4.55
C ASN A 153 -22.67 -11.45 5.01
N LEU A 154 -22.47 -10.17 5.31
CA LEU A 154 -21.16 -9.65 5.72
C LEU A 154 -20.77 -10.05 7.13
N ARG A 155 -21.70 -10.49 7.98
CA ARG A 155 -21.38 -11.01 9.32
C ARG A 155 -20.56 -12.30 9.26
N ASP A 156 -20.60 -13.00 8.12
CA ASP A 156 -19.75 -14.17 7.86
C ASP A 156 -18.31 -13.78 7.51
N LEU A 157 -18.07 -12.50 7.21
CA LEU A 157 -16.76 -11.95 6.87
C LEU A 157 -16.20 -11.02 7.95
N LEU A 158 -17.02 -10.10 8.46
CA LEU A 158 -16.65 -9.04 9.38
C LEU A 158 -17.23 -9.30 10.77
N VAL A 159 -16.41 -9.20 11.81
CA VAL A 159 -16.86 -9.38 13.20
C VAL A 159 -17.71 -8.21 13.70
N THR A 160 -17.34 -7.00 13.28
CA THR A 160 -18.03 -5.76 13.63
C THR A 160 -18.33 -4.98 12.37
N VAL A 161 -19.60 -4.65 12.18
CA VAL A 161 -20.05 -3.69 11.16
C VAL A 161 -20.60 -2.49 11.92
N ASP A 162 -20.28 -1.28 11.47
CA ASP A 162 -20.72 -0.06 12.13
C ASP A 162 -22.26 -0.05 12.23
N PRO A 163 -22.86 0.16 13.42
CA PRO A 163 -24.30 0.20 13.61
C PRO A 163 -25.04 1.22 12.74
N VAL A 164 -24.35 2.22 12.19
CA VAL A 164 -24.95 3.18 11.23
C VAL A 164 -25.21 2.57 9.85
N ILE A 165 -24.59 1.44 9.53
CA ILE A 165 -24.81 0.72 8.27
C ILE A 165 -26.18 0.01 8.34
N PRO A 166 -27.09 0.27 7.39
CA PRO A 166 -28.40 -0.38 7.38
C PRO A 166 -28.28 -1.91 7.34
N GLU A 167 -29.13 -2.61 8.10
CA GLU A 167 -29.10 -4.09 8.16
C GLU A 167 -29.24 -4.71 6.76
N SER A 168 -30.02 -4.10 5.85
CA SER A 168 -30.14 -4.57 4.46
C SER A 168 -28.80 -4.59 3.71
N ALA A 169 -27.90 -3.66 3.99
CA ALA A 169 -26.55 -3.64 3.42
C ALA A 169 -25.67 -4.71 4.05
N VAL A 170 -25.81 -4.94 5.36
CA VAL A 170 -25.10 -6.00 6.10
C VAL A 170 -25.50 -7.40 5.61
N THR A 171 -26.79 -7.61 5.32
CA THR A 171 -27.32 -8.89 4.84
C THR A 171 -27.19 -9.09 3.32
N GLY A 172 -26.45 -8.22 2.62
CA GLY A 172 -26.12 -8.37 1.20
C GLY A 172 -27.13 -7.77 0.21
N ALA A 173 -28.24 -7.20 0.66
CA ALA A 173 -29.27 -6.64 -0.22
C ALA A 173 -28.89 -5.27 -0.83
N ALA A 174 -27.88 -4.60 -0.27
CA ALA A 174 -27.37 -3.33 -0.80
C ALA A 174 -25.84 -3.31 -0.85
N LEU A 175 -25.31 -2.44 -1.70
CA LEU A 175 -23.90 -2.07 -1.77
C LEU A 175 -23.64 -0.94 -0.78
N TRP A 176 -22.42 -0.85 -0.26
CA TRP A 176 -22.03 0.24 0.63
C TRP A 176 -20.52 0.44 0.63
N HIS A 177 -20.10 1.63 1.05
CA HIS A 177 -18.71 1.96 1.31
C HIS A 177 -18.61 2.66 2.66
N SER A 178 -17.49 2.47 3.36
CA SER A 178 -17.16 3.20 4.58
C SER A 178 -15.72 3.67 4.51
N HIS A 179 -15.49 4.90 4.96
CA HIS A 179 -14.18 5.48 5.15
C HIS A 179 -14.01 5.86 6.61
N SER A 180 -12.96 5.39 7.24
CA SER A 180 -12.62 5.77 8.62
C SER A 180 -11.14 6.10 8.71
N GLY A 181 -10.82 7.24 9.33
CA GLY A 181 -9.45 7.69 9.52
C GLY A 181 -9.27 8.31 10.90
N TRP A 182 -8.13 8.04 11.54
CA TRP A 182 -7.81 8.61 12.85
C TRP A 182 -6.29 8.65 13.06
N PHE A 183 -5.89 9.35 14.12
CA PHE A 183 -4.49 9.44 14.54
C PHE A 183 -4.28 8.68 15.84
N GLU A 184 -3.16 7.97 15.92
CA GLU A 184 -2.67 7.28 17.10
C GLU A 184 -1.31 7.85 17.49
N ASN A 185 -0.92 7.73 18.76
CA ASN A 185 0.42 8.09 19.21
C ASN A 185 1.30 6.84 19.29
N HIS A 186 2.54 6.92 18.80
CA HIS A 186 3.53 5.85 18.94
C HIS A 186 4.93 6.43 19.13
N ASN A 187 5.50 6.27 20.34
CA ASN A 187 6.86 6.74 20.66
C ASN A 187 7.12 8.19 20.24
N GLU A 188 6.27 9.12 20.68
CA GLU A 188 6.29 10.56 20.32
C GLU A 188 5.90 10.89 18.85
N ASN A 189 5.79 9.89 17.98
CA ASN A 189 5.32 10.06 16.61
C ASN A 189 3.79 9.98 16.54
N VAL A 190 3.26 10.52 15.44
CA VAL A 190 1.83 10.40 15.10
C VAL A 190 1.68 9.36 14.01
N VAL A 191 0.81 8.38 14.24
CA VAL A 191 0.47 7.36 13.25
C VAL A 191 -0.91 7.67 12.69
N LEU A 192 -0.99 7.96 11.39
CA LEU A 192 -2.25 8.05 10.66
C LEU A 192 -2.70 6.64 10.29
N VAL A 193 -3.91 6.28 10.69
CA VAL A 193 -4.57 5.05 10.25
C VAL A 193 -5.76 5.43 9.39
N ASN A 194 -5.85 4.85 8.20
CA ASN A 194 -7.07 4.86 7.40
C ASN A 194 -7.52 3.44 7.10
N ARG A 195 -8.81 3.18 7.26
CA ARG A 195 -9.45 1.93 6.89
C ARG A 195 -10.68 2.22 6.06
N ASN A 196 -10.73 1.64 4.87
CA ASN A 196 -11.91 1.70 4.02
C ASN A 196 -12.45 0.30 3.77
N ILE A 197 -13.77 0.18 3.72
CA ILE A 197 -14.44 -1.07 3.37
C ILE A 197 -15.42 -0.76 2.24
N ASP A 198 -15.24 -1.42 1.11
CA ASP A 198 -16.10 -1.28 -0.07
C ASP A 198 -16.77 -2.61 -0.38
N VAL A 199 -18.09 -2.59 -0.44
CA VAL A 199 -18.91 -3.75 -0.76
C VAL A 199 -19.62 -3.48 -2.08
N ILE A 200 -19.13 -4.12 -3.14
CA ILE A 200 -19.53 -3.85 -4.53
C ILE A 200 -19.83 -5.15 -5.28
N ASP A 201 -20.63 -5.07 -6.33
CA ASP A 201 -20.79 -6.17 -7.28
C ASP A 201 -19.87 -5.94 -8.49
N GLU A 202 -19.04 -6.93 -8.83
CA GLU A 202 -18.22 -6.88 -10.04
C GLU A 202 -18.66 -7.93 -11.06
N PRO A 203 -18.60 -7.62 -12.37
CA PRO A 203 -18.88 -8.59 -13.41
C PRO A 203 -17.90 -9.77 -13.36
N SER A 204 -18.41 -10.98 -13.54
CA SER A 204 -17.61 -12.19 -13.76
C SER A 204 -18.20 -13.03 -14.91
N ALA A 205 -17.46 -14.05 -15.36
CA ALA A 205 -17.92 -14.96 -16.42
C ALA A 205 -19.24 -15.68 -16.07
N GLU A 206 -19.52 -15.87 -14.77
CA GLU A 206 -20.72 -16.57 -14.27
C GLU A 206 -21.85 -15.61 -13.86
N GLY A 207 -21.68 -14.31 -14.10
CA GLY A 207 -22.57 -13.25 -13.63
C GLY A 207 -21.93 -12.35 -12.58
N PRO A 208 -22.64 -11.34 -12.05
CA PRO A 208 -22.11 -10.45 -11.03
C PRO A 208 -21.78 -11.22 -9.75
N ARG A 209 -20.63 -10.94 -9.15
CA ARG A 209 -20.22 -11.49 -7.86
C ARG A 209 -20.04 -10.37 -6.85
N ARG A 210 -20.42 -10.64 -5.60
CA ARG A 210 -20.21 -9.70 -4.51
C ARG A 210 -18.75 -9.73 -4.06
N HIS A 211 -18.15 -8.55 -4.00
CA HIS A 211 -16.82 -8.32 -3.46
C HIS A 211 -16.89 -7.48 -2.19
N CYS A 212 -15.96 -7.75 -1.28
CA CYS A 212 -15.67 -6.90 -0.13
C CYS A 212 -14.18 -6.57 -0.19
N ASN A 213 -13.87 -5.31 -0.47
CA ASN A 213 -12.52 -4.79 -0.50
C ASN A 213 -12.26 -4.08 0.84
N ILE A 214 -11.13 -4.38 1.46
CA ILE A 214 -10.70 -3.76 2.72
C ILE A 214 -9.36 -3.10 2.44
N PHE A 215 -9.35 -1.77 2.47
CA PHE A 215 -8.13 -0.99 2.40
C PHE A 215 -7.66 -0.67 3.81
N THR A 216 -6.39 -0.95 4.11
CA THR A 216 -5.75 -0.56 5.37
C THR A 216 -4.50 0.23 5.06
N LEU A 217 -4.40 1.43 5.61
CA LEU A 217 -3.24 2.30 5.54
C LEU A 217 -2.79 2.60 6.96
N VAL A 218 -1.49 2.42 7.19
CA VAL A 218 -0.83 2.87 8.42
C VAL A 218 0.39 3.70 8.00
N GLU A 219 0.43 4.96 8.43
CA GLU A 219 1.48 5.91 8.10
C GLU A 219 2.05 6.49 9.39
N LEU A 220 3.32 6.23 9.68
CA LEU A 220 4.02 6.93 10.74
C LEU A 220 4.54 8.27 10.20
N ARG A 221 4.16 9.36 10.87
CA ARG A 221 4.69 10.71 10.66
C ARG A 221 5.69 11.02 11.76
N ALA A 222 6.94 11.15 11.35
CA ALA A 222 8.06 11.22 12.25
C ALA A 222 8.08 12.59 12.95
N ALA A 223 7.97 12.62 14.27
CA ALA A 223 8.20 13.81 15.08
C ALA A 223 9.70 14.08 15.25
N LYS A 224 10.50 13.01 15.24
CA LYS A 224 11.96 13.01 15.15
C LYS A 224 12.37 12.40 13.81
N ALA A 225 13.42 12.94 13.19
CA ALA A 225 13.96 12.42 11.94
C ALA A 225 14.25 10.91 12.02
N ILE A 226 13.79 10.16 11.00
CA ILE A 226 14.28 8.80 10.76
C ILE A 226 15.51 8.95 9.85
N ASP A 227 16.68 8.80 10.46
CA ASP A 227 17.98 9.18 9.89
C ASP A 227 18.82 7.98 9.41
N ASN A 228 18.33 6.75 9.59
CA ASN A 228 19.06 5.55 9.18
C ASN A 228 18.13 4.40 8.75
N VAL A 229 18.70 3.48 7.96
CA VAL A 229 17.99 2.33 7.39
C VAL A 229 17.45 1.39 8.47
N GLN A 230 18.15 1.23 9.60
CA GLN A 230 17.71 0.33 10.67
C GLN A 230 16.43 0.85 11.35
N ASN A 231 16.35 2.15 11.61
CA ASN A 231 15.14 2.79 12.13
C ASN A 231 13.98 2.69 11.11
N CYS A 232 14.27 2.81 9.81
CA CYS A 232 13.29 2.58 8.75
C CYS A 232 12.77 1.13 8.76
N LYS A 233 13.67 0.13 8.90
CA LYS A 233 13.32 -1.30 9.03
C LYS A 233 12.40 -1.55 10.22
N THR A 234 12.78 -1.08 11.41
CA THR A 234 11.98 -1.23 12.63
C THR A 234 10.62 -0.53 12.52
N THR A 235 10.57 0.65 11.90
CA THR A 235 9.31 1.37 11.69
C THR A 235 8.39 0.59 10.75
N LEU A 236 8.92 0.10 9.63
CA LEU A 236 8.13 -0.65 8.66
C LEU A 236 7.54 -1.94 9.26
N GLU A 237 8.31 -2.64 10.10
CA GLU A 237 7.83 -3.81 10.86
C GLU A 237 6.68 -3.44 11.81
N HIS A 238 6.80 -2.32 12.52
CA HIS A 238 5.71 -1.81 13.37
C HIS A 238 4.44 -1.53 12.56
N LEU A 239 4.56 -0.84 11.41
CA LEU A 239 3.43 -0.54 10.52
C LEU A 239 2.75 -1.82 10.00
N HIS A 240 3.55 -2.83 9.64
CA HIS A 240 3.04 -4.13 9.21
C HIS A 240 2.21 -4.80 10.31
N ARG A 241 2.78 -4.93 11.51
CA ARG A 241 2.09 -5.54 12.66
C ARG A 241 0.81 -4.79 13.00
N ARG A 242 0.85 -3.45 13.01
CA ARG A 242 -0.33 -2.62 13.27
C ARG A 242 -1.41 -2.82 12.20
N SER A 243 -1.03 -2.88 10.92
CA SER A 243 -1.94 -3.12 9.81
C SER A 243 -2.65 -4.46 9.95
N LEU A 244 -1.90 -5.53 10.27
CA LEU A 244 -2.49 -6.87 10.47
C LEU A 244 -3.38 -6.94 11.71
N ALA A 245 -3.05 -6.23 12.79
CA ALA A 245 -3.93 -6.14 13.95
C ALA A 245 -5.27 -5.47 13.61
N LEU A 246 -5.24 -4.36 12.86
CA LEU A 246 -6.43 -3.64 12.41
C LEU A 246 -7.28 -4.48 11.46
N PHE A 247 -6.65 -5.09 10.45
CA PHE A 247 -7.32 -5.98 9.51
C PHE A 247 -7.92 -7.20 10.22
N GLY A 248 -7.13 -7.91 11.02
CA GLY A 248 -7.57 -9.10 11.76
C GLY A 248 -8.69 -8.79 12.75
N SER A 249 -8.66 -7.65 13.44
CA SER A 249 -9.74 -7.21 14.33
C SER A 249 -11.05 -6.92 13.59
N SER A 250 -11.00 -6.70 12.26
CA SER A 250 -12.18 -6.45 11.43
C SER A 250 -12.85 -7.76 10.99
N LEU A 251 -12.08 -8.83 10.85
CA LEU A 251 -12.56 -10.11 10.32
C LEU A 251 -13.27 -10.97 11.37
N ALA A 252 -14.21 -11.80 10.91
CA ALA A 252 -14.73 -12.92 11.68
C ALA A 252 -13.62 -13.94 11.97
N GLU A 253 -13.71 -14.65 13.10
CA GLU A 253 -12.67 -15.61 13.51
C GLU A 253 -12.44 -16.72 12.48
N ALA A 254 -13.52 -17.25 11.91
CA ALA A 254 -13.44 -18.27 10.85
C ALA A 254 -12.61 -17.79 9.65
N GLN A 255 -12.75 -16.52 9.27
CA GLN A 255 -12.00 -15.94 8.15
C GLN A 255 -10.54 -15.68 8.49
N ARG A 256 -10.26 -15.20 9.72
CA ARG A 256 -8.87 -15.12 10.21
C ARG A 256 -8.17 -16.48 10.15
N ASN A 257 -8.83 -17.52 10.63
CA ASN A 257 -8.28 -18.88 10.63
C ASN A 257 -8.06 -19.40 9.20
N ASN A 258 -8.96 -19.10 8.28
CA ASN A 258 -8.86 -19.49 6.86
C ASN A 258 -7.61 -18.91 6.18
N ILE A 259 -7.21 -17.68 6.52
CA ILE A 259 -6.00 -17.04 5.98
C ILE A 259 -4.78 -17.18 6.90
N GLY A 260 -4.86 -18.01 7.96
CA GLY A 260 -3.77 -18.25 8.89
C GLY A 260 -3.36 -17.04 9.74
N LEU A 261 -4.26 -16.07 9.96
CA LEU A 261 -3.99 -14.86 10.74
C LEU A 261 -4.34 -15.05 12.22
N ASN A 262 -3.33 -15.26 13.06
CA ASN A 262 -3.50 -15.27 14.51
C ASN A 262 -3.37 -13.86 15.09
N LEU A 263 -4.51 -13.26 15.49
CA LEU A 263 -4.55 -11.88 15.96
C LEU A 263 -3.68 -11.63 17.20
N ALA A 264 -3.51 -12.62 18.07
CA ALA A 264 -2.71 -12.48 19.30
C ALA A 264 -1.24 -12.14 19.03
N ASP A 265 -0.71 -12.55 17.87
CA ASP A 265 0.68 -12.32 17.49
C ASP A 265 0.95 -10.84 17.16
N TYR A 266 -0.11 -10.04 16.96
CA TYR A 266 -0.04 -8.66 16.49
C TYR A 266 -0.61 -7.61 17.46
N LEU A 267 -1.12 -8.02 18.62
CA LEU A 267 -1.72 -7.12 19.63
C LEU A 267 -0.69 -6.53 20.64
N GLN A 268 0.61 -6.69 20.38
CA GLN A 268 1.70 -6.12 21.19
C GLN A 268 2.12 -4.75 20.64
#